data_AF-A0A928D6F0-F1
#
_entry.id   AF-A0A928D6F0-F1
#
_cell.length_a   1.000
_cell.length_b   1.000
_cell.length_c   1.000
_cell.angle_alpha   90.00
_cell.angle_beta   90.00
_cell.angle_gamma   90.00
#
_symmetry.space_group_name_H-M   'P 1'
#
loop_
_entity.id
_entity.type
_entity.pdbx_description
1 polymer ?
#
loop_
_entity_poly.entity_id
_entity_poly.type
_entity_poly.pdbx_seq_one_letter_code
_entity_poly.pdbx_strand_id
1 'polypeptide(L)'
;MADTNKKYSTLKLNTEGASNHKMEFPDGTWVKCKECGRTLYRDQLAENLYVCTYCSCHLAMSVSSRIKLLTDEGSFQEIDGNLVSVDTLGFVDSKPYTARIAENCKKTGTNDAVTCGSAALDGRKYMLGIMDFRYMGASMGSVVGEKITRLVEKATAEKCPVVLVTASGGARMQEGILSLMQMAKTSGALERHAAAGLGYIVLMTNPTYGGVTASFATLGDVIW
;
A
#
# COMPACT_ATOMS: atom_id res chain seq x y z
N MET A 1 -32.96 -42.93 -17.03
CA MET A 1 -31.66 -43.62 -16.85
C MET A 1 -30.58 -42.77 -17.51
N ALA A 2 -29.56 -42.40 -16.72
CA ALA A 2 -28.20 -41.95 -17.08
C ALA A 2 -27.98 -40.67 -17.94
N ASP A 3 -27.79 -39.55 -17.23
CA ASP A 3 -26.61 -38.66 -17.13
C ASP A 3 -25.46 -38.59 -18.18
N THR A 4 -24.80 -37.42 -18.17
CA THR A 4 -23.46 -36.96 -18.65
C THR A 4 -23.39 -36.07 -19.91
N ASN A 5 -23.40 -34.73 -19.79
CA ASN A 5 -22.35 -33.79 -19.33
C ASN A 5 -21.26 -33.50 -20.39
N LYS A 6 -21.41 -32.40 -21.14
CA LYS A 6 -20.31 -31.70 -21.85
C LYS A 6 -20.28 -30.24 -21.40
N LYS A 7 -19.19 -29.87 -20.72
CA LYS A 7 -19.06 -28.71 -19.83
C LYS A 7 -18.41 -27.47 -20.45
N TYR A 8 -18.22 -27.41 -21.77
CA TYR A 8 -17.66 -26.22 -22.44
C TYR A 8 -18.23 -26.06 -23.86
N SER A 9 -18.68 -24.86 -24.20
CA SER A 9 -19.05 -24.45 -25.55
C SER A 9 -17.80 -24.00 -26.31
N THR A 10 -17.34 -24.80 -27.26
CA THR A 10 -16.31 -24.38 -28.20
C THR A 10 -16.93 -23.42 -29.23
N LEU A 11 -16.64 -22.12 -29.11
CA LEU A 11 -17.03 -21.15 -30.14
C LEU A 11 -16.20 -21.41 -31.40
N LYS A 12 -16.86 -21.88 -32.46
CA LYS A 12 -16.28 -21.93 -33.80
C LYS A 12 -16.24 -20.51 -34.36
N LEU A 13 -15.04 -19.97 -34.55
CA LEU A 13 -14.82 -18.73 -35.29
C LEU A 13 -15.09 -19.02 -36.77
N ASN A 14 -16.22 -18.56 -37.29
CA ASN A 14 -16.42 -18.42 -38.73
C ASN A 14 -15.62 -17.21 -39.19
N THR A 15 -14.48 -17.47 -39.83
CA THR A 15 -13.69 -16.46 -40.55
C THR A 15 -14.31 -16.26 -41.92
N GLU A 16 -15.36 -15.45 -42.03
CA GLU A 16 -15.79 -14.87 -43.30
C GLU A 16 -16.79 -13.73 -43.03
N GLY A 17 -16.36 -12.49 -43.31
CA GLY A 17 -17.17 -11.28 -43.15
C GLY A 17 -16.61 -10.29 -42.14
N ALA A 18 -15.58 -9.55 -42.54
CA ALA A 18 -15.05 -8.42 -41.79
C ALA A 18 -16.11 -7.31 -41.68
N SER A 19 -16.78 -7.22 -40.53
CA SER A 19 -17.40 -5.98 -40.08
C SER A 19 -16.72 -5.56 -38.78
N ASN A 20 -16.30 -4.30 -38.75
CA ASN A 20 -15.42 -3.69 -37.78
C ASN A 20 -16.18 -3.44 -36.46
N HIS A 21 -16.60 -4.50 -35.76
CA HIS A 21 -17.06 -4.38 -34.37
C HIS A 21 -15.82 -4.29 -33.48
N LYS A 22 -15.41 -3.05 -33.17
CA LYS A 22 -14.60 -2.81 -31.97
C LYS A 22 -15.39 -3.36 -30.79
N MET A 23 -14.93 -4.50 -30.28
CA MET A 23 -15.40 -5.06 -29.03
C MET A 23 -14.99 -4.05 -27.95
N GLU A 24 -15.94 -3.23 -27.51
CA GLU A 24 -15.73 -2.27 -26.44
C GLU A 24 -15.60 -3.04 -25.13
N PHE A 25 -14.36 -3.24 -24.70
CA PHE A 25 -14.05 -3.84 -23.42
C PHE A 25 -14.12 -2.75 -22.35
N PRO A 26 -14.75 -3.00 -21.18
CA PRO A 26 -14.69 -2.07 -20.06
C PRO A 26 -13.23 -1.84 -19.66
N ASP A 27 -12.81 -0.57 -19.71
CA ASP A 27 -11.48 -0.14 -19.32
C ASP A 27 -11.16 -0.62 -17.89
N GLY A 28 -10.02 -1.27 -17.70
CA GLY A 28 -9.49 -1.63 -16.37
C GLY A 28 -9.66 -3.09 -15.92
N THR A 29 -10.16 -3.96 -16.79
CA THR A 29 -10.38 -5.40 -16.49
C THR A 29 -9.09 -6.24 -16.54
N TRP A 30 -8.07 -5.76 -17.25
CA TRP A 30 -6.85 -6.50 -17.55
C TRP A 30 -5.61 -5.77 -17.02
N VAL A 31 -4.65 -6.52 -16.46
CA VAL A 31 -3.39 -6.02 -15.90
C VAL A 31 -2.23 -6.78 -16.52
N LYS A 32 -1.20 -6.09 -17.00
CA LYS A 32 0.01 -6.72 -17.55
C LYS A 32 1.05 -6.94 -16.43
N CYS A 33 1.53 -8.17 -16.19
CA CYS A 33 2.69 -8.37 -15.29
C CYS A 33 3.91 -7.76 -15.96
N LYS A 34 4.64 -6.94 -15.20
CA LYS A 34 5.85 -6.24 -15.67
C LYS A 34 7.02 -7.20 -15.93
N GLU A 35 7.01 -8.37 -15.30
CA GLU A 35 8.09 -9.35 -15.37
C GLU A 35 7.93 -10.31 -16.55
N CYS A 36 6.81 -11.03 -16.65
CA CYS A 36 6.58 -11.98 -17.74
C CYS A 36 5.83 -11.41 -18.96
N GLY A 37 5.35 -10.17 -18.87
CA GLY A 37 4.64 -9.48 -19.96
C GLY A 37 3.24 -10.00 -20.28
N ARG A 38 2.76 -11.05 -19.59
CA ARG A 38 1.42 -11.62 -19.80
C ARG A 38 0.33 -10.73 -19.22
N THR A 39 -0.83 -10.78 -19.86
CA THR A 39 -2.05 -10.09 -19.43
C THR A 39 -2.83 -11.00 -18.47
N LEU A 40 -3.19 -10.44 -17.32
CA LEU A 40 -3.90 -11.08 -16.23
C LEU A 40 -5.28 -10.45 -16.08
N TYR A 41 -6.27 -11.25 -15.75
CA TYR A 41 -7.61 -10.77 -15.43
C TYR A 41 -7.63 -10.23 -14.00
N ARG A 42 -8.21 -9.05 -13.78
CA ARG A 42 -8.11 -8.34 -12.51
C ARG A 42 -8.76 -9.08 -11.34
N ASP A 43 -9.89 -9.74 -11.56
CA ASP A 43 -10.60 -10.43 -10.47
C ASP A 43 -9.83 -11.68 -10.03
N GLN A 44 -9.29 -12.46 -10.99
CA GLN A 44 -8.41 -13.58 -10.70
C GLN A 44 -7.13 -13.13 -9.98
N LEU A 45 -6.61 -11.96 -10.34
CA LEU A 45 -5.46 -11.39 -9.67
C LEU A 45 -5.79 -11.01 -8.22
N ALA A 46 -6.97 -10.46 -7.96
CA ALA A 46 -7.43 -10.12 -6.61
C ALA A 46 -7.66 -11.36 -5.75
N GLU A 47 -8.25 -12.42 -6.32
CA GLU A 47 -8.41 -13.73 -5.67
C GLU A 47 -7.05 -14.36 -5.34
N ASN A 48 -6.06 -14.21 -6.22
CA ASN A 48 -4.70 -14.70 -6.03
C ASN A 48 -3.77 -13.69 -5.33
N LEU A 49 -4.32 -12.78 -4.51
CA LEU A 49 -3.57 -11.83 -3.67
C LEU A 49 -2.52 -10.99 -4.43
N TYR A 50 -2.84 -10.59 -5.66
CA TYR A 50 -1.98 -9.84 -6.55
C TYR A 50 -0.66 -10.54 -6.89
N VAL A 51 -0.64 -11.87 -6.89
CA VAL A 51 0.47 -12.70 -7.39
C VAL A 51 0.16 -13.15 -8.81
N CYS A 52 1.11 -13.00 -9.72
CA CYS A 52 0.98 -13.46 -11.08
C CYS A 52 0.92 -14.99 -11.14
N THR A 53 -0.14 -15.53 -11.73
CA THR A 53 -0.37 -16.98 -11.87
C THR A 53 0.62 -17.68 -12.81
N TYR A 54 1.40 -16.93 -13.60
CA TYR A 54 2.33 -17.48 -14.58
C TYR A 54 3.80 -17.46 -14.15
N CYS A 55 4.21 -16.47 -13.36
CA CYS A 55 5.62 -16.30 -12.98
C CYS A 55 5.81 -16.00 -11.50
N SER A 56 4.74 -16.02 -10.72
CA SER A 56 4.76 -15.74 -9.27
C SER A 56 5.30 -14.34 -8.90
N CYS A 57 5.37 -13.41 -9.87
CA CYS A 57 5.70 -12.00 -9.62
C CYS A 57 4.66 -11.41 -8.67
N HIS A 58 5.07 -10.72 -7.60
CA HIS A 58 4.15 -9.95 -6.76
C HIS A 58 3.87 -8.59 -7.42
N LEU A 59 2.60 -8.29 -7.68
CA LEU A 59 2.15 -7.01 -8.21
C LEU A 59 1.76 -6.05 -7.07
N ALA A 60 1.70 -4.76 -7.40
CA ALA A 60 1.27 -3.74 -6.47
C ALA A 60 -0.19 -3.96 -6.05
N MET A 61 -0.40 -4.01 -4.74
CA MET A 61 -1.71 -4.15 -4.10
C MET A 61 -2.13 -2.80 -3.50
N SER A 62 -3.40 -2.42 -3.65
CA SER A 62 -3.91 -1.17 -3.06
C SER A 62 -3.99 -1.27 -1.53
N VAL A 63 -4.02 -0.10 -0.87
CA VAL A 63 -4.22 0.00 0.58
C VAL A 63 -5.49 -0.72 1.02
N SER A 64 -6.61 -0.50 0.31
CA SER A 64 -7.89 -1.15 0.61
C SER A 64 -7.83 -2.68 0.54
N SER A 65 -7.15 -3.24 -0.47
CA SER A 65 -6.95 -4.69 -0.59
C SER A 65 -6.04 -5.22 0.51
N ARG A 66 -5.00 -4.47 0.91
CA ARG A 66 -4.11 -4.84 2.02
C ARG A 66 -4.82 -4.82 3.37
N ILE A 67 -5.67 -3.82 3.63
CA ILE A 67 -6.51 -3.79 4.83
C ILE A 67 -7.40 -5.04 4.86
N LYS A 68 -8.14 -5.31 3.78
CA LYS A 68 -9.01 -6.51 3.70
C LYS A 68 -8.25 -7.82 3.92
N LEU A 69 -6.99 -7.90 3.49
CA LEU A 69 -6.16 -9.08 3.66
C LEU A 69 -5.65 -9.25 5.10
N LEU A 70 -5.31 -8.15 5.78
CA LEU A 70 -4.63 -8.18 7.07
C LEU A 70 -5.59 -7.99 8.26
N THR A 71 -6.85 -7.67 8.03
CA THR A 71 -7.80 -7.35 9.11
C THR A 71 -9.07 -8.19 9.04
N ASP A 72 -9.62 -8.50 10.21
CA ASP A 72 -10.97 -9.04 10.35
C ASP A 72 -11.98 -8.06 9.72
N GLU A 73 -13.06 -8.59 9.15
CA GLU A 73 -14.08 -7.80 8.46
C GLU A 73 -14.67 -6.72 9.39
N GLY A 74 -14.63 -5.45 8.95
CA GLY A 74 -15.15 -4.32 9.71
C GLY A 74 -14.33 -3.87 10.92
N SER A 75 -13.16 -4.49 11.18
CA SER A 75 -12.34 -4.17 12.36
C SER A 75 -11.43 -2.95 12.20
N PHE A 76 -11.09 -2.58 10.97
CA PHE A 76 -10.17 -1.48 10.69
C PHE A 76 -10.82 -0.11 10.97
N GLN A 77 -10.19 0.67 11.84
CA GLN A 77 -10.57 2.05 12.12
C GLN A 77 -9.37 2.97 11.83
N GLU A 78 -9.49 3.79 10.79
CA GLU A 78 -8.44 4.74 10.42
C GLU A 78 -8.23 5.78 11.52
N ILE A 79 -6.97 6.07 11.82
CA ILE A 79 -6.55 7.16 12.72
C ILE A 79 -5.89 8.26 11.89
N ASP A 80 -6.09 9.52 12.31
CA ASP A 80 -5.45 10.67 11.70
C ASP A 80 -5.67 10.76 10.18
N GLY A 81 -6.84 10.30 9.71
CA GLY A 81 -7.18 10.24 8.28
C GLY A 81 -7.25 11.62 7.62
N ASN A 82 -7.47 12.68 8.39
CA ASN A 82 -7.55 14.07 7.94
C ASN A 82 -6.19 14.79 7.87
N LEU A 83 -5.08 14.16 8.29
CA LEU A 83 -3.75 14.78 8.18
C LEU A 83 -3.34 14.91 6.70
N VAL A 84 -2.92 16.11 6.32
CA VAL A 84 -2.51 16.46 4.95
C VAL A 84 -1.15 17.16 4.96
N SER A 85 -0.38 16.96 3.90
CA SER A 85 0.94 17.60 3.74
C SER A 85 0.78 19.10 3.47
N VAL A 86 1.72 19.90 3.96
CA VAL A 86 1.78 21.36 3.77
C VAL A 86 3.13 21.74 3.18
N ASP A 87 3.14 22.66 2.24
CA ASP A 87 4.37 23.21 1.67
C ASP A 87 4.90 24.36 2.55
N THR A 88 5.85 24.04 3.42
CA THR A 88 6.51 25.04 4.30
C THR A 88 7.72 25.70 3.65
N LEU A 89 8.26 25.11 2.58
CA LEU A 89 9.49 25.58 1.93
C LEU A 89 9.21 26.39 0.66
N GLY A 90 7.95 26.45 0.20
CA GLY A 90 7.60 27.07 -1.08
C GLY A 90 8.24 26.32 -2.25
N PHE A 91 8.30 24.99 -2.17
CA PHE A 91 9.06 24.18 -3.12
C PHE A 91 8.38 24.12 -4.49
N VAL A 92 9.15 24.45 -5.54
CA VAL A 92 8.70 24.39 -6.93
C VAL A 92 9.74 23.63 -7.76
N ASP A 93 9.28 22.56 -8.43
CA ASP A 93 10.04 21.90 -9.49
C ASP A 93 9.35 22.14 -10.86
N SER A 94 9.11 21.09 -11.66
CA SER A 94 8.20 21.15 -12.80
C SER A 94 6.79 21.64 -12.45
N LYS A 95 6.34 21.46 -11.21
CA LYS A 95 5.07 21.99 -10.67
C LYS A 95 5.20 22.33 -9.18
N PRO A 96 4.40 23.26 -8.65
CA PRO A 96 4.37 23.55 -7.22
C PRO A 96 4.08 22.31 -6.38
N TYR A 97 4.71 22.18 -5.20
CA TYR A 97 4.49 21.01 -4.34
C TYR A 97 3.02 20.85 -3.93
N THR A 98 2.33 21.95 -3.64
CA THR A 98 0.88 21.96 -3.35
C THR A 98 0.04 21.33 -4.47
N ALA A 99 0.40 21.58 -5.73
CA ALA A 99 -0.25 20.96 -6.88
C ALA A 99 0.04 19.45 -6.97
N ARG A 100 1.26 19.02 -6.62
CA ARG A 100 1.61 17.59 -6.54
C ARG A 100 0.80 16.87 -5.46
N ILE A 101 0.64 17.48 -4.30
CA ILE A 101 -0.17 16.93 -3.19
C ILE A 101 -1.60 16.73 -3.70
N ALA A 102 -2.24 17.78 -4.22
CA ALA A 102 -3.63 17.72 -4.69
C ALA A 102 -3.85 16.64 -5.77
N GLU A 103 -2.94 16.53 -6.74
CA GLU A 103 -3.02 15.52 -7.79
C GLU A 103 -2.87 14.09 -7.24
N ASN A 104 -1.94 13.86 -6.31
CA ASN A 104 -1.73 12.54 -5.73
C ASN A 104 -2.88 12.15 -4.79
N CYS A 105 -3.44 13.09 -4.02
CA CYS A 105 -4.63 12.84 -3.22
C CYS A 105 -5.81 12.42 -4.11
N LYS A 106 -6.04 13.12 -5.23
CA LYS A 106 -7.09 12.77 -6.19
C LYS A 106 -6.84 11.40 -6.86
N LYS A 107 -5.59 11.09 -7.18
CA LYS A 107 -5.20 9.84 -7.85
C LYS A 107 -5.34 8.62 -6.95
N THR A 108 -5.01 8.75 -5.68
CA THR A 108 -4.92 7.63 -4.74
C THR A 108 -6.15 7.49 -3.85
N GLY A 109 -6.87 8.58 -3.63
CA GLY A 109 -7.96 8.67 -2.66
C GLY A 109 -7.46 8.76 -1.21
N THR A 110 -6.15 8.89 -0.97
CA THR A 110 -5.55 9.04 0.36
C THR A 110 -4.94 10.42 0.54
N ASN A 111 -4.91 10.92 1.77
CA ASN A 111 -4.36 12.25 2.06
C ASN A 111 -2.82 12.29 2.06
N ASP A 112 -2.18 11.14 2.26
CA ASP A 112 -0.73 10.99 2.12
C ASP A 112 -0.36 9.53 1.77
N ALA A 113 0.93 9.23 1.73
CA ALA A 113 1.52 7.95 1.37
C ALA A 113 1.36 6.84 2.42
N VAL A 114 0.70 7.08 3.54
CA VAL A 114 0.45 6.06 4.57
C VAL A 114 -0.95 6.15 5.15
N THR A 115 -1.60 5.01 5.27
CA THR A 115 -2.86 4.83 5.99
C THR A 115 -2.59 4.06 7.27
N CYS A 116 -2.97 4.64 8.40
CA CYS A 116 -2.72 4.09 9.73
C CYS A 116 -4.07 3.86 10.43
N GLY A 117 -4.18 2.81 11.22
CA GLY A 117 -5.41 2.53 11.95
C GLY A 117 -5.26 1.42 12.98
N SER A 118 -6.25 1.32 13.87
CA SER A 118 -6.40 0.13 14.71
C SER A 118 -7.10 -0.97 13.92
N ALA A 119 -6.69 -2.21 14.10
CA ALA A 119 -7.27 -3.38 13.46
C ALA A 119 -7.39 -4.55 14.44
N ALA A 120 -8.12 -5.58 14.04
CA ALA A 120 -8.07 -6.89 14.65
C ALA A 120 -7.73 -7.94 13.59
N LEU A 121 -7.03 -9.01 13.98
CA LEU A 121 -6.84 -10.21 13.18
C LEU A 121 -7.03 -11.41 14.09
N ASP A 122 -7.93 -12.33 13.72
CA ASP A 122 -8.34 -13.45 14.57
C ASP A 122 -8.78 -12.98 15.98
N GLY A 123 -9.46 -11.83 16.05
CA GLY A 123 -9.89 -11.21 17.30
C GLY A 123 -8.79 -10.55 18.12
N ARG A 124 -7.53 -10.56 17.66
CA ARG A 124 -6.39 -9.93 18.36
C ARG A 124 -6.20 -8.51 17.86
N LYS A 125 -6.29 -7.54 18.78
CA LYS A 125 -6.10 -6.13 18.48
C LYS A 125 -4.63 -5.80 18.19
N TYR A 126 -4.38 -5.02 17.15
CA TYR A 126 -3.07 -4.48 16.82
C TYR A 126 -3.21 -3.15 16.05
N MET A 127 -2.09 -2.44 15.89
CA MET A 127 -2.01 -1.20 15.12
C MET A 127 -1.41 -1.50 13.74
N LEU A 128 -2.10 -1.09 12.68
CA LEU A 128 -1.73 -1.35 11.30
C LEU A 128 -1.39 -0.05 10.58
N GLY A 129 -0.21 0.01 9.96
CA GLY A 129 0.14 1.06 9.00
C GLY A 129 0.50 0.47 7.64
N ILE A 130 -0.07 1.02 6.57
CA ILE A 130 0.16 0.56 5.19
C ILE A 130 0.60 1.74 4.35
N MET A 131 1.80 1.64 3.78
CA MET A 131 2.32 2.62 2.83
C MET A 131 1.79 2.37 1.41
N ASP A 132 1.55 3.44 0.66
CA ASP A 132 1.04 3.40 -0.72
C ASP A 132 2.02 4.03 -1.72
N PHE A 133 2.73 3.18 -2.46
CA PHE A 133 3.70 3.62 -3.47
C PHE A 133 3.09 4.48 -4.58
N ARG A 134 1.77 4.40 -4.80
CA ARG A 134 1.07 5.20 -5.82
C ARG A 134 1.07 6.69 -5.48
N TYR A 135 1.22 7.03 -4.20
CA TYR A 135 1.32 8.41 -3.70
C TYR A 135 2.78 8.85 -3.68
N MET A 136 3.21 9.61 -4.70
CA MET A 136 4.58 10.17 -4.77
C MET A 136 5.71 9.15 -4.46
N GLY A 137 5.57 7.90 -4.94
CA GLY A 137 6.55 6.84 -4.68
C GLY A 137 6.64 6.42 -3.21
N ALA A 138 5.59 6.64 -2.43
CA ALA A 138 5.58 6.53 -0.97
C ALA A 138 6.79 7.16 -0.29
N SER A 139 7.23 8.30 -0.81
CA SER A 139 8.34 9.05 -0.23
C SER A 139 7.96 9.51 1.18
N MET A 140 8.84 9.33 2.15
CA MET A 140 8.58 9.73 3.54
C MET A 140 8.75 11.24 3.73
N GLY A 141 7.65 11.91 4.06
CA GLY A 141 7.59 13.31 4.47
C GLY A 141 6.99 13.46 5.87
N SER A 142 6.70 14.70 6.30
CA SER A 142 6.27 15.04 7.66
C SER A 142 5.00 14.32 8.08
N VAL A 143 4.03 14.18 7.17
CA VAL A 143 2.78 13.46 7.46
C VAL A 143 2.99 11.96 7.62
N VAL A 144 3.85 11.35 6.79
CA VAL A 144 4.20 9.93 6.94
C VAL A 144 4.83 9.69 8.31
N GLY A 145 5.83 10.52 8.66
CA GLY A 145 6.50 10.43 9.95
C GLY A 145 5.55 10.67 11.13
N GLU A 146 4.66 11.67 11.06
CA GLU A 146 3.64 11.94 12.09
C GLU A 146 2.64 10.80 12.24
N LYS A 147 2.04 10.30 11.15
CA LYS A 147 1.05 9.23 11.21
C LYS A 147 1.65 7.93 11.75
N ILE A 148 2.88 7.59 11.39
CA ILE A 148 3.58 6.41 11.94
C ILE A 148 3.90 6.63 13.42
N THR A 149 4.39 7.82 13.79
CA THR A 149 4.69 8.15 15.19
C THR A 149 3.45 8.02 16.08
N ARG A 150 2.32 8.63 15.67
CA ARG A 150 1.04 8.53 16.40
C ARG A 150 0.52 7.11 16.48
N LEU A 151 0.64 6.33 15.41
CA LEU A 151 0.28 4.91 15.39
C LEU A 151 1.06 4.14 16.46
N VAL A 152 2.37 4.31 16.52
CA VAL A 152 3.26 3.62 17.48
C VAL A 152 3.01 4.10 18.91
N GLU A 153 2.85 5.40 19.13
CA GLU A 153 2.54 5.94 20.46
C GLU A 153 1.19 5.45 20.96
N LYS A 154 0.17 5.40 20.10
CA LYS A 154 -1.14 4.83 20.43
C LYS A 154 -1.05 3.33 20.72
N ALA A 155 -0.30 2.57 19.92
CA ALA A 155 -0.04 1.14 20.17
C ALA A 155 0.60 0.91 21.54
N THR A 156 1.56 1.77 21.90
CA THR A 156 2.27 1.72 23.17
C THR A 156 1.33 2.02 24.34
N ALA A 157 0.50 3.05 24.22
CA ALA A 157 -0.50 3.40 25.24
C ALA A 157 -1.56 2.29 25.42
N GLU A 158 -1.98 1.67 24.34
CA GLU A 158 -2.99 0.61 24.33
C GLU A 158 -2.41 -0.80 24.57
N LYS A 159 -1.09 -0.92 24.71
CA LYS A 159 -0.35 -2.17 24.91
C LYS A 159 -0.66 -3.25 23.87
N CYS A 160 -0.66 -2.86 22.59
CA CYS A 160 -0.88 -3.76 21.48
C CYS A 160 0.29 -3.70 20.48
N PRO A 161 0.52 -4.76 19.69
CA PRO A 161 1.62 -4.79 18.72
C PRO A 161 1.35 -3.87 17.53
N VAL A 162 2.42 -3.51 16.83
CA VAL A 162 2.39 -2.71 15.59
C VAL A 162 2.78 -3.61 14.41
N VAL A 163 2.03 -3.50 13.31
CA VAL A 163 2.37 -4.09 12.01
C VAL A 163 2.48 -2.97 11.00
N LEU A 164 3.61 -2.88 10.30
CA LEU A 164 3.85 -1.86 9.28
C LEU A 164 4.17 -2.50 7.93
N VAL A 165 3.32 -2.26 6.95
CA VAL A 165 3.56 -2.62 5.55
C VAL A 165 4.27 -1.47 4.87
N THR A 166 5.55 -1.66 4.57
CA THR A 166 6.41 -0.62 4.02
C THR A 166 6.53 -0.74 2.51
N ALA A 167 6.50 0.43 1.86
CA ALA A 167 6.80 0.63 0.47
C ALA A 167 7.33 2.06 0.36
N SER A 168 8.47 2.28 -0.28
CA SER A 168 9.03 3.62 -0.44
C SER A 168 10.11 3.68 -1.52
N GLY A 169 10.15 4.81 -2.21
CA GLY A 169 11.25 5.23 -3.08
C GLY A 169 12.30 6.09 -2.36
N GLY A 170 12.11 6.43 -1.08
CA GLY A 170 13.05 7.22 -0.28
C GLY A 170 12.41 8.37 0.50
N ALA A 171 13.17 9.45 0.73
CA ALA A 171 12.69 10.63 1.44
C ALA A 171 11.96 11.61 0.49
N ARG A 172 10.99 12.36 1.03
CA ARG A 172 10.21 13.38 0.29
C ARG A 172 11.08 14.63 0.10
N MET A 173 11.75 14.74 -1.05
CA MET A 173 12.68 15.84 -1.33
C MET A 173 12.04 17.22 -1.21
N GLN A 174 10.74 17.33 -1.49
CA GLN A 174 9.98 18.58 -1.44
C GLN A 174 9.93 19.20 -0.02
N GLU A 175 10.08 18.38 1.01
CA GLU A 175 10.10 18.84 2.41
C GLU A 175 11.53 18.91 2.99
N GLY A 176 12.56 18.60 2.18
CA GLY A 176 13.97 18.76 2.54
C GLY A 176 14.36 18.06 3.85
N ILE A 177 14.95 18.82 4.77
CA ILE A 177 15.44 18.31 6.06
C ILE A 177 14.31 17.75 6.94
N LEU A 178 13.07 18.23 6.78
CA LEU A 178 11.93 17.72 7.55
C LEU A 178 11.71 16.24 7.27
N SER A 179 11.88 15.82 6.02
CA SER A 179 11.81 14.40 5.62
C SER A 179 12.89 13.55 6.28
N LEU A 180 14.12 14.06 6.36
CA LEU A 180 15.21 13.35 7.03
C LEU A 180 14.92 13.17 8.52
N MET A 181 14.43 14.22 9.18
CA MET A 181 14.11 14.17 10.61
C MET A 181 13.00 13.18 10.96
N GLN A 182 12.16 12.79 9.99
CA GLN A 182 11.16 11.74 10.23
C GLN A 182 11.79 10.38 10.53
N MET A 183 13.01 10.11 10.05
CA MET A 183 13.77 8.90 10.41
C MET A 183 14.01 8.85 11.92
N ALA A 184 14.56 9.92 12.48
CA ALA A 184 14.86 10.01 13.91
C ALA A 184 13.57 9.97 14.75
N LYS A 185 12.54 10.71 14.32
CA LYS A 185 11.26 10.79 15.04
C LYS A 185 10.57 9.43 15.17
N THR A 186 10.41 8.72 14.05
CA THR A 186 9.75 7.40 14.03
C THR A 186 10.57 6.36 14.79
N SER A 187 11.90 6.39 14.64
CA SER A 187 12.81 5.49 15.38
C SER A 187 12.71 5.72 16.89
N GLY A 188 12.64 6.97 17.36
CA GLY A 188 12.47 7.28 18.78
C GLY A 188 11.11 6.89 19.36
N ALA A 189 10.05 6.84 18.53
CA ALA A 189 8.77 6.27 18.94
C ALA A 189 8.84 4.74 19.06
N LEU A 190 9.47 4.08 18.09
CA LEU A 190 9.67 2.64 18.10
C LEU A 190 10.56 2.16 19.25
N GLU A 191 11.61 2.89 19.58
CA GLU A 191 12.44 2.56 20.74
C GLU A 191 11.63 2.56 22.05
N ARG A 192 10.73 3.54 22.22
CA ARG A 192 9.81 3.57 23.38
C ARG A 192 8.81 2.41 23.36
N HIS A 193 8.37 1.98 22.18
CA HIS A 193 7.50 0.81 22.03
C HIS A 193 8.21 -0.50 22.40
N ALA A 194 9.45 -0.67 21.91
CA ALA A 194 10.30 -1.80 22.23
C ALA A 194 10.66 -1.85 23.73
N ALA A 195 10.97 -0.69 24.33
CA ALA A 195 11.23 -0.58 25.78
C ALA A 195 10.00 -0.95 26.64
N ALA A 196 8.78 -0.84 26.10
CA ALA A 196 7.56 -1.32 26.73
C ALA A 196 7.31 -2.83 26.55
N GLY A 197 8.19 -3.54 25.83
CA GLY A 197 8.10 -4.98 25.56
C GLY A 197 6.98 -5.35 24.57
N LEU A 198 6.61 -4.43 23.68
CA LEU A 198 5.54 -4.62 22.70
C LEU A 198 6.12 -4.93 21.31
N GLY A 199 5.48 -5.87 20.61
CA GLY A 199 6.00 -6.38 19.35
C GLY A 199 5.77 -5.44 18.16
N TYR A 200 6.80 -5.29 17.34
CA TYR A 200 6.79 -4.56 16.09
C TYR A 200 7.16 -5.46 14.91
N ILE A 201 6.23 -5.63 13.98
CA ILE A 201 6.39 -6.46 12.77
C ILE A 201 6.44 -5.55 11.54
N VAL A 202 7.41 -5.77 10.67
CA VAL A 202 7.53 -5.07 9.40
C VAL A 202 7.34 -6.02 8.23
N LEU A 203 6.45 -5.66 7.32
CA LEU A 203 6.28 -6.30 6.01
C LEU A 203 6.89 -5.37 4.94
N MET A 204 8.11 -5.66 4.51
CA MET A 204 8.84 -4.95 3.47
C MET A 204 8.34 -5.36 2.09
N THR A 205 7.67 -4.45 1.40
CA THR A 205 7.11 -4.74 0.08
C THR A 205 7.93 -4.07 -1.02
N ASN A 206 7.86 -4.61 -2.23
CA ASN A 206 8.59 -4.07 -3.36
C ASN A 206 7.93 -2.76 -3.87
N PRO A 207 8.65 -1.63 -3.95
CA PRO A 207 10.00 -1.38 -3.43
C PRO A 207 10.01 -0.76 -2.03
N THR A 208 11.05 -1.00 -1.24
CA THR A 208 11.33 -0.28 0.01
C THR A 208 12.79 0.16 0.01
N TYR A 209 13.03 1.45 -0.27
CA TYR A 209 14.36 2.04 -0.43
C TYR A 209 14.60 3.26 0.46
N GLY A 210 15.88 3.65 0.56
CA GLY A 210 16.32 4.95 1.07
C GLY A 210 16.05 5.14 2.56
N GLY A 211 15.59 6.34 2.94
CA GLY A 211 15.40 6.72 4.34
C GLY A 211 14.40 5.84 5.10
N VAL A 212 13.43 5.24 4.41
CA VAL A 212 12.48 4.29 5.03
C VAL A 212 13.18 3.00 5.40
N THR A 213 13.95 2.40 4.48
CA THR A 213 14.77 1.21 4.75
C THR A 213 15.77 1.45 5.88
N ALA A 214 16.41 2.62 5.89
CA ALA A 214 17.41 2.99 6.90
C ALA A 214 16.80 3.49 8.23
N SER A 215 15.49 3.34 8.43
CA SER A 215 14.80 3.71 9.67
C SER A 215 13.79 2.64 10.06
N PHE A 216 12.52 3.00 10.26
CA PHE A 216 11.51 2.11 10.84
C PHE A 216 11.35 0.78 10.09
N ALA A 217 11.61 0.71 8.79
CA ALA A 217 11.44 -0.54 8.04
C ALA A 217 12.45 -1.65 8.44
N THR A 218 13.56 -1.32 9.09
CA THR A 218 14.57 -2.30 9.55
C THR A 218 14.71 -2.36 11.06
N LEU A 219 13.80 -1.72 11.80
CA LEU A 219 13.76 -1.73 13.28
C LEU A 219 12.71 -2.70 13.84
N GLY A 220 12.13 -3.57 13.01
CA GLY A 220 11.16 -4.59 13.43
C GLY A 220 11.79 -5.69 14.28
N ASP A 221 11.05 -6.19 15.27
CA ASP A 221 11.38 -7.45 15.95
C ASP A 221 11.33 -8.62 14.96
N VAL A 222 10.41 -8.54 13.99
CA VAL A 222 10.29 -9.46 12.86
C VAL A 222 10.18 -8.65 11.58
N ILE A 223 11.01 -8.99 10.59
CA ILE A 223 11.04 -8.35 9.27
C ILE A 223 10.81 -9.42 8.20
N TRP A 224 9.82 -9.21 7.33
CA TRP A 224 9.48 -10.07 6.18
C TRP A 224 9.51 -9.31 4.86
#